data_AF-A0A0X3PLL8-F1
#
_entry.id   AF-A0A0X3PLL8-F1
#
_cell.length_a   1.000
_cell.length_b   1.000
_cell.length_c   1.000
_cell.angle_alpha   90.00
_cell.angle_beta   90.00
_cell.angle_gamma   90.00
#
_symmetry.space_group_name_H-M   'P 1'
#
loop_
_entity.id
_entity.type
_entity.pdbx_description
1 polymer ?
#
loop_
_entity_poly.entity_id
_entity_poly.type
_entity_poly.pdbx_seq_one_letter_code
_entity_poly.pdbx_strand_id
1 'polypeptide(L)'
;MKNYGSCVQDCRSAIKCDASHTKAYVQAAKTLILLSKYKEAVEMCTAGLEVSPSNEVLIDLKRKSEELETKSASKEAAKQSAIKNNCLQLVDAFKQLTSRGIVINMELPPVGLPESAGVQISFDHLNKIHWPVLFMYPEFGQTDFVQDVAEYVTIKHCLSQLLTPSDPPPWDV
;
A
#
# COMPACT_ATOMS: atom_id res chain seq x y z
N MET A 1 -14.98 29.57 -4.43
CA MET A 1 -13.84 28.75 -4.92
C MET A 1 -12.89 28.49 -3.76
N LYS A 2 -12.46 27.24 -3.54
CA LYS A 2 -11.54 26.83 -2.46
C LYS A 2 -10.11 26.65 -3.01
N ASN A 3 -9.47 27.76 -3.39
CA ASN A 3 -8.08 27.76 -3.85
C ASN A 3 -7.12 27.89 -2.66
N TYR A 4 -6.92 26.78 -1.95
CA TYR A 4 -6.09 26.75 -0.74
C TYR A 4 -4.61 27.09 -1.01
N GLY A 5 -4.07 26.71 -2.18
CA GLY A 5 -2.69 27.05 -2.56
C GLY A 5 -2.46 28.55 -2.73
N SER A 6 -3.36 29.24 -3.44
CA SER A 6 -3.31 30.70 -3.61
C SER A 6 -3.45 31.40 -2.26
N CYS A 7 -4.36 30.93 -1.40
CA CYS A 7 -4.61 31.54 -0.09
C CYS A 7 -3.36 31.53 0.81
N VAL A 8 -2.56 30.46 0.80
CA VAL A 8 -1.28 30.43 1.55
C VAL A 8 -0.31 31.47 1.00
N GLN A 9 -0.22 31.61 -0.32
CA GLN A 9 0.69 32.57 -0.96
C GLN A 9 0.26 34.02 -0.70
N ASP A 10 -1.04 34.30 -0.70
CA ASP A 10 -1.61 35.59 -0.36
C ASP A 10 -1.32 35.94 1.11
N CYS A 11 -1.49 34.98 2.03
CA CYS A 11 -1.14 35.16 3.44
C CYS A 11 0.36 35.41 3.64
N ARG A 12 1.23 34.68 2.94
CA ARG A 12 2.69 34.90 2.97
C ARG A 12 3.07 36.28 2.45
N SER A 13 2.41 36.75 1.38
CA SER A 13 2.63 38.09 0.85
C SER A 13 2.17 39.16 1.82
N ALA A 14 1.02 38.98 2.47
CA ALA A 14 0.52 39.88 3.51
C ALA A 14 1.48 39.96 4.71
N ILE A 15 2.03 38.82 5.16
CA ILE A 15 3.05 38.77 6.22
C ILE A 15 4.34 39.49 5.81
N LYS A 16 4.74 39.38 4.54
CA LYS A 16 5.92 40.07 4.01
C LYS A 16 5.74 41.59 3.98
N CYS A 17 4.54 42.06 3.70
CA CYS A 17 4.20 43.49 3.73
C CYS A 17 4.03 44.01 5.16
N ASP A 18 3.39 43.24 6.03
CA ASP A 18 3.17 43.55 7.44
C ASP A 18 3.38 42.31 8.31
N ALA A 19 4.58 42.21 8.88
CA ALA A 19 4.96 41.11 9.75
C ALA A 19 4.14 41.07 11.06
N SER A 20 3.47 42.17 11.43
CA SER A 20 2.62 42.25 12.63
C SER A 20 1.20 41.70 12.41
N HIS A 21 0.86 41.35 11.16
CA HIS A 21 -0.50 40.98 10.78
C HIS A 21 -0.93 39.58 11.26
N THR A 22 -1.34 39.47 12.53
CA THR A 22 -1.68 38.20 13.20
C THR A 22 -2.75 37.38 12.48
N LYS A 23 -3.72 38.02 11.82
CA LYS A 23 -4.79 37.32 11.08
C LYS A 23 -4.26 36.53 9.88
N ALA A 24 -3.22 37.00 9.19
CA ALA A 24 -2.62 36.24 8.09
C ALA A 24 -1.92 34.98 8.60
N TYR A 25 -1.25 35.01 9.75
CA TYR A 25 -0.67 33.80 10.35
C TYR A 25 -1.74 32.76 10.70
N VAL A 26 -2.84 33.19 11.34
CA VAL A 26 -3.98 32.31 11.68
C VAL A 26 -4.58 31.69 10.41
N GLN A 27 -4.79 32.50 9.37
CA GLN A 27 -5.38 32.03 8.12
C GLN A 27 -4.43 31.12 7.34
N ALA A 28 -3.14 31.41 7.32
CA ALA A 28 -2.11 30.55 6.72
C ALA A 28 -2.07 29.19 7.41
N ALA A 29 -2.01 29.15 8.75
CA ALA A 29 -1.98 27.91 9.52
C ALA A 29 -3.23 27.05 9.27
N LYS A 30 -4.43 27.64 9.33
CA LYS A 30 -5.68 26.93 9.00
C LYS A 30 -5.66 26.34 7.59
N THR A 31 -5.15 27.09 6.62
CA THR A 31 -5.09 26.65 5.23
C THR A 31 -4.07 25.52 5.03
N LEU A 32 -2.92 25.59 5.70
CA LEU A 32 -1.89 24.56 5.66
C LEU A 32 -2.35 23.25 6.31
N ILE A 33 -3.13 23.32 7.41
CA ILE A 33 -3.79 22.14 8.01
C ILE A 33 -4.74 21.48 7.00
N LEU A 34 -5.54 22.27 6.27
CA LEU A 34 -6.44 21.75 5.23
C LEU A 34 -5.68 21.09 4.06
N LEU A 35 -4.48 21.56 3.76
CA LEU A 35 -3.57 20.97 2.77
C LEU A 35 -2.75 19.79 3.31
N SER A 36 -2.98 19.36 4.56
CA SER A 36 -2.19 18.33 5.26
C SER A 36 -0.69 18.64 5.36
N LYS A 37 -0.32 19.92 5.25
CA LYS A 37 1.05 20.43 5.39
C LYS A 37 1.29 20.84 6.85
N TYR A 38 1.23 19.86 7.75
CA TYR A 38 1.22 20.11 9.20
C TYR A 38 2.50 20.78 9.71
N LYS A 39 3.67 20.37 9.19
CA LYS A 39 4.96 20.97 9.55
C LYS A 39 5.02 22.46 9.21
N GLU A 40 4.63 22.82 7.99
CA GLU A 40 4.54 24.23 7.57
C GLU A 40 3.51 25.00 8.44
N ALA A 41 2.42 24.36 8.87
CA ALA A 41 1.43 24.98 9.76
C ALA A 41 2.01 25.29 11.15
N VAL A 42 2.81 24.39 11.73
CA VAL A 42 3.50 24.60 13.02
C VAL A 42 4.49 25.76 12.92
N GLU A 43 5.24 25.84 11.82
CA GLU A 43 6.16 26.96 11.54
C GLU A 43 5.41 28.30 11.48
N MET A 44 4.29 28.35 10.75
CA MET A 44 3.46 29.57 10.67
C MET A 44 2.84 29.96 12.01
N CYS A 45 2.38 29.00 12.82
CA CYS A 45 1.88 29.31 14.15
C CYS A 45 2.98 29.83 15.08
N THR A 46 4.18 29.25 15.00
CA THR A 46 5.32 29.66 15.84
C THR A 46 5.75 31.10 15.50
N ALA A 47 5.89 31.43 14.22
CA ALA A 47 6.16 32.79 13.77
C ALA A 47 5.05 33.78 14.19
N GLY A 48 3.78 33.38 14.10
CA GLY A 48 2.66 34.22 14.55
C GLY A 48 2.65 34.48 16.07
N LEU A 49 3.13 33.52 16.87
CA LEU A 49 3.22 33.64 18.32
C LEU A 49 4.39 34.53 18.77
N GLU A 50 5.47 34.65 17.98
CA GLU A 50 6.52 35.64 18.24
C GLU A 50 5.97 37.08 18.16
N VAL A 51 4.99 37.30 17.27
CA VAL A 51 4.34 38.60 17.07
C VAL A 51 3.21 38.84 18.09
N SER A 52 2.43 37.80 18.40
CA SER A 52 1.31 37.88 19.34
C SER A 52 1.32 36.67 20.29
N PRO A 53 2.12 36.74 21.37
CA PRO A 53 2.31 35.61 22.28
C PRO A 53 1.03 35.13 22.99
N SER A 54 0.06 36.03 23.18
CA SER A 54 -1.19 35.75 23.90
C SER A 54 -2.34 35.31 22.97
N ASN A 55 -2.07 35.02 21.69
CA ASN A 55 -3.12 34.64 20.74
C ASN A 55 -3.55 33.16 20.94
N GLU A 56 -4.65 32.95 21.65
CA GLU A 56 -5.19 31.61 21.93
C GLU A 56 -5.45 30.77 20.67
N VAL A 57 -5.86 31.41 19.56
CA VAL A 57 -6.15 30.71 18.30
C VAL A 57 -4.88 30.11 17.70
N LEU A 58 -3.75 30.84 17.74
CA LEU A 58 -2.47 30.32 17.24
C LEU A 58 -1.92 29.20 18.12
N ILE A 59 -2.11 29.29 19.44
CA ILE A 59 -1.73 28.23 20.39
C ILE A 59 -2.52 26.95 20.08
N ASP A 60 -3.84 27.04 19.92
CA ASP A 60 -4.68 25.88 19.62
C ASP A 60 -4.36 25.27 18.25
N LEU A 61 -4.16 26.11 17.23
CA LEU A 61 -3.78 25.66 15.89
C LEU A 61 -2.40 25.00 15.87
N LYS A 62 -1.44 25.49 16.65
CA LYS A 62 -0.11 24.86 16.80
C LYS A 62 -0.24 23.47 17.39
N ARG A 63 -0.88 23.33 18.55
CA ARG A 63 -1.11 22.05 19.22
C ARG A 63 -1.80 21.05 18.28
N LYS A 64 -2.87 21.49 17.61
CA LYS A 64 -3.59 20.68 16.64
C LYS A 64 -2.72 20.24 15.46
N SER A 65 -1.83 21.10 14.98
CA SER A 65 -0.92 20.78 13.87
C SER A 65 0.14 19.76 14.29
N GLU A 66 0.71 19.89 15.50
CA GLU A 66 1.68 18.93 16.07
C GLU A 66 1.04 17.54 16.28
N GLU A 67 -0.20 17.50 16.82
CA GLU A 67 -0.97 16.25 16.97
C GLU A 67 -1.26 15.59 15.61
N LEU A 68 -1.54 16.38 14.57
CA LEU A 68 -1.79 15.86 13.22
C LEU A 68 -0.50 15.42 12.52
N GLU A 69 0.61 16.13 12.72
CA GLU A 69 1.92 15.79 12.20
C GLU A 69 2.40 14.43 12.73
N THR A 70 2.34 14.23 14.05
CA THR A 70 2.72 12.95 14.69
C THR A 70 1.85 11.78 14.21
N LYS A 71 0.54 12.00 14.07
CA LYS A 71 -0.38 10.99 13.50
C LYS A 71 -0.11 10.72 12.02
N SER A 72 0.26 11.74 11.23
CA SER A 72 0.57 11.58 9.81
C SER A 72 1.91 10.87 9.60
N ALA A 73 2.94 11.28 10.34
CA ALA A 73 4.27 10.68 10.29
C ALA A 73 4.26 9.20 10.70
N SER A 74 3.50 8.85 11.75
CA SER A 74 3.35 7.44 12.15
C SER A 74 2.61 6.60 11.10
N LYS A 75 1.57 7.15 10.46
CA LYS A 75 0.88 6.49 9.33
C LYS A 75 1.78 6.34 8.11
N GLU A 76 2.57 7.36 7.76
CA GLU A 76 3.48 7.34 6.62
C GLU A 76 4.63 6.37 6.84
N ALA A 77 5.22 6.37 8.05
CA ALA A 77 6.23 5.39 8.44
C ALA A 77 5.69 3.96 8.43
N ALA A 78 4.46 3.74 8.93
CA ALA A 78 3.80 2.44 8.87
C ALA A 78 3.62 1.97 7.42
N LYS A 79 3.10 2.84 6.53
CA LYS A 79 2.96 2.53 5.09
C LYS A 79 4.30 2.22 4.43
N GLN A 80 5.32 3.05 4.67
CA GLN A 80 6.66 2.84 4.11
C GLN A 80 7.30 1.55 4.64
N SER A 81 7.12 1.24 5.92
CA SER A 81 7.60 -0.03 6.50
C SER A 81 6.89 -1.24 5.90
N ALA A 82 5.57 -1.16 5.65
CA ALA A 82 4.81 -2.23 5.02
C ALA A 82 5.25 -2.46 3.57
N ILE A 83 5.43 -1.39 2.78
CA ILE A 83 5.93 -1.48 1.40
C ILE A 83 7.35 -2.07 1.38
N LYS A 84 8.22 -1.59 2.27
CA LYS A 84 9.60 -2.09 2.38
C LYS A 84 9.62 -3.57 2.76
N ASN A 85 8.82 -3.98 3.74
CA ASN A 85 8.72 -5.38 4.15
C ASN A 85 8.19 -6.27 3.03
N ASN A 86 7.13 -5.85 2.32
CA ASN A 86 6.60 -6.60 1.18
C ASN A 86 7.64 -6.74 0.05
N CYS A 87 8.38 -5.67 -0.25
CA CYS A 87 9.44 -5.70 -1.26
C CYS A 87 10.58 -6.65 -0.84
N LEU A 88 10.99 -6.61 0.43
CA LEU A 88 12.00 -7.52 0.96
C LEU A 88 11.55 -8.98 0.91
N GLN A 89 10.28 -9.26 1.25
CA GLN A 89 9.70 -10.59 1.16
C GLN A 89 9.68 -11.12 -0.27
N LEU A 90 9.28 -10.29 -1.25
CA LEU A 90 9.30 -10.68 -2.66
C LEU A 90 10.72 -10.99 -3.14
N VAL A 91 11.69 -10.12 -2.83
CA VAL A 91 13.09 -10.34 -3.21
C VAL A 91 13.64 -11.62 -2.58
N ASP A 92 13.30 -11.91 -1.33
CA ASP A 92 13.69 -13.14 -0.66
C ASP A 92 13.07 -14.36 -1.34
N ALA A 93 11.76 -14.34 -1.61
CA ALA A 93 11.07 -15.39 -2.34
C ALA A 93 11.72 -15.67 -3.70
N PHE A 94 11.99 -14.63 -4.51
CA PHE A 94 12.67 -14.79 -5.81
C PHE A 94 14.05 -15.44 -5.67
N LYS A 95 14.85 -15.04 -4.67
CA LYS A 95 16.16 -15.65 -4.40
C LYS A 95 16.03 -17.13 -4.04
N GLN A 96 15.06 -17.48 -3.22
CA GLN A 96 14.80 -18.86 -2.83
C GLN A 96 14.35 -19.73 -4.02
N LEU A 97 13.58 -19.16 -4.94
CA LEU A 97 13.15 -19.86 -6.16
C LEU A 97 14.34 -20.08 -7.10
N THR A 98 15.14 -19.04 -7.33
CA THR A 98 16.34 -19.14 -8.20
C THR A 98 17.38 -20.10 -7.63
N SER A 99 17.58 -20.16 -6.31
CA SER A 99 18.53 -21.10 -5.68
C SER A 99 18.12 -22.56 -5.83
N ARG A 100 16.82 -22.84 -6.02
CA ARG A 100 16.28 -24.17 -6.34
C ARG A 100 16.27 -24.45 -7.85
N GLY A 101 16.83 -23.57 -8.68
CA GLY A 101 16.86 -23.71 -10.14
C GLY A 101 15.54 -23.42 -10.82
N ILE A 102 14.60 -22.75 -10.14
CA ILE A 102 13.28 -22.43 -10.69
C ILE A 102 13.37 -21.12 -11.48
N VAL A 103 13.00 -21.20 -12.76
CA VAL A 103 12.98 -20.06 -13.69
C VAL A 103 11.55 -19.54 -13.79
N ILE A 104 11.37 -18.24 -13.54
CA ILE A 104 10.06 -17.58 -13.59
C ILE A 104 9.97 -16.80 -14.89
N ASN A 105 8.99 -17.13 -15.72
CA ASN A 105 8.71 -16.41 -16.94
C ASN A 105 7.65 -15.33 -16.67
N MET A 106 8.04 -14.06 -16.81
CA MET A 106 7.17 -12.89 -16.64
C MET A 106 6.68 -12.31 -17.97
N GLU A 107 7.07 -12.88 -19.11
CA GLU A 107 6.72 -12.40 -20.46
C GLU A 107 5.34 -12.90 -20.91
N LEU A 108 4.88 -14.02 -20.34
CA LEU A 108 3.59 -14.60 -20.68
C LEU A 108 2.47 -13.89 -19.89
N PRO A 109 1.31 -13.64 -20.52
CA PRO A 109 0.15 -13.11 -19.81
C PRO A 109 -0.33 -14.13 -18.75
N PRO A 110 -0.96 -13.66 -17.65
CA PRO A 110 -1.57 -14.56 -16.67
C PRO A 110 -2.57 -15.51 -17.36
N VAL A 111 -2.39 -16.81 -17.15
CA VAL A 111 -3.23 -17.83 -17.79
C VAL A 111 -4.58 -17.87 -17.07
N GLY A 112 -5.64 -17.32 -17.66
CA GLY A 112 -7.05 -17.65 -17.37
C GLY A 112 -7.54 -17.64 -15.90
N LEU A 113 -6.76 -17.11 -14.95
CA LEU A 113 -7.13 -17.12 -13.54
C LEU A 113 -8.12 -15.98 -13.27
N PRO A 114 -9.25 -16.23 -12.57
CA PRO A 114 -10.12 -15.16 -12.16
C PRO A 114 -9.36 -14.21 -11.24
N GLU A 115 -9.52 -12.89 -11.42
CA GLU A 115 -8.84 -11.86 -10.60
C GLU A 115 -9.13 -12.04 -9.09
N SER A 116 -10.27 -12.65 -8.75
CA SER A 116 -10.66 -12.99 -7.38
C SER A 116 -9.85 -14.11 -6.74
N ALA A 117 -9.08 -14.88 -7.51
CA ALA A 117 -8.32 -16.01 -6.98
C ALA A 117 -7.20 -15.55 -6.05
N GLY A 118 -6.64 -14.34 -6.25
CA GLY A 118 -5.66 -13.73 -5.35
C GLY A 118 -4.45 -14.61 -5.03
N VAL A 119 -4.13 -15.59 -5.87
CA VAL A 119 -3.19 -16.65 -5.50
C VAL A 119 -1.76 -16.19 -5.65
N GLN A 120 -0.97 -16.46 -4.61
CA GLN A 120 0.44 -16.14 -4.52
C GLN A 120 1.22 -17.39 -4.15
N ILE A 121 2.46 -17.44 -4.61
CA ILE A 121 3.43 -18.44 -4.16
C ILE A 121 3.68 -18.19 -2.67
N SER A 122 3.64 -19.24 -1.86
CA SER A 122 3.89 -19.14 -0.43
C SER A 122 4.87 -20.21 0.05
N PHE A 123 5.36 -20.05 1.28
CA PHE A 123 6.30 -20.98 1.91
C PHE A 123 5.72 -21.43 3.25
N ASP A 124 5.77 -22.73 3.53
CA ASP A 124 5.35 -23.26 4.82
C ASP A 124 6.42 -23.08 5.92
N HIS A 125 6.10 -23.57 7.12
CA HIS A 125 7.00 -23.54 8.27
C HIS A 125 8.28 -24.38 8.11
N LEU A 126 8.32 -25.29 7.14
CA LEU A 126 9.48 -26.11 6.76
C LEU A 126 10.23 -25.55 5.55
N ASN A 127 9.86 -24.35 5.11
CA ASN A 127 10.38 -23.70 3.92
C ASN A 127 10.13 -24.51 2.62
N LYS A 128 9.02 -25.25 2.56
CA LYS A 128 8.51 -25.91 1.36
C LYS A 128 7.63 -24.94 0.59
N ILE A 129 7.75 -24.96 -0.74
CA ILE A 129 7.01 -24.02 -1.58
C ILE A 129 5.62 -24.57 -1.82
N HIS A 130 4.65 -23.68 -1.74
CA HIS A 130 3.24 -23.91 -2.05
C HIS A 130 2.89 -23.12 -3.30
N TRP A 131 2.44 -23.83 -4.33
CA TRP A 131 2.20 -23.29 -5.66
C TRP A 131 0.73 -23.37 -6.07
N PRO A 132 0.19 -22.33 -6.72
CA PRO A 132 -0.95 -22.51 -7.60
C PRO A 132 -0.58 -23.41 -8.78
N VAL A 133 -1.44 -24.40 -9.09
CA VAL A 133 -1.27 -25.27 -10.25
C VAL A 133 -2.53 -25.23 -11.10
N LEU A 134 -2.36 -24.89 -12.37
CA LEU A 134 -3.42 -24.93 -13.38
C LEU A 134 -3.24 -26.18 -14.25
N PHE A 135 -4.25 -27.04 -14.25
CA PHE A 135 -4.36 -28.16 -15.17
C PHE A 135 -5.18 -27.72 -16.37
N MET A 136 -4.64 -27.92 -17.58
CA MET A 136 -5.32 -27.59 -18.83
C MET A 136 -5.61 -28.88 -19.58
N TYR A 137 -6.84 -29.02 -20.08
CA TYR A 137 -7.30 -30.13 -20.91
C TYR A 137 -7.68 -29.59 -22.29
N PRO A 138 -6.71 -29.41 -23.21
CA PRO A 138 -6.93 -28.72 -24.49
C PRO A 138 -7.95 -29.43 -25.39
N GLU A 139 -8.02 -30.75 -25.32
CA GLU A 139 -8.96 -31.57 -26.11
C GLU A 139 -10.42 -31.21 -25.84
N PHE A 140 -10.73 -30.82 -24.60
CA PHE A 140 -12.08 -30.47 -24.15
C PHE A 140 -12.26 -28.96 -23.94
N GLY A 141 -11.20 -28.17 -24.11
CA GLY A 141 -11.20 -26.74 -23.81
C GLY A 141 -11.48 -26.44 -22.33
N GLN A 142 -11.08 -27.32 -21.42
CA GLN A 142 -11.35 -27.23 -19.99
C GLN A 142 -10.09 -26.92 -19.20
N THR A 143 -10.26 -26.35 -18.00
CA THR A 143 -9.16 -26.09 -17.05
C THR A 143 -9.61 -26.33 -15.63
N ASP A 144 -8.75 -26.95 -14.82
CA ASP A 144 -8.91 -27.04 -13.38
C ASP A 144 -7.81 -26.25 -12.67
N PHE A 145 -8.17 -25.64 -11.54
CA PHE A 145 -7.23 -24.84 -10.77
C PHE A 145 -7.13 -25.34 -9.33
N VAL A 146 -5.91 -25.70 -8.92
CA VAL A 146 -5.59 -26.04 -7.54
C VAL A 146 -4.82 -24.88 -6.93
N GLN A 147 -5.42 -24.23 -5.94
CA GLN A 147 -4.89 -22.99 -5.35
C GLN A 147 -3.59 -23.20 -4.56
N ASP A 148 -3.47 -24.36 -3.91
CA ASP A 148 -2.39 -24.63 -2.97
C ASP A 148 -1.86 -26.07 -3.12
N VAL A 149 -0.69 -26.19 -3.77
CA VAL A 149 0.03 -27.45 -3.96
C VAL A 149 1.43 -27.34 -3.38
N ALA A 150 1.70 -28.09 -2.32
CA ALA A 150 3.04 -28.16 -1.75
C ALA A 150 4.03 -28.87 -2.71
N GLU A 151 5.30 -28.47 -2.72
CA GLU A 151 6.31 -28.95 -3.66
C GLU A 151 6.58 -30.47 -3.60
N TYR A 152 6.21 -31.13 -2.50
CA TYR A 152 6.34 -32.58 -2.32
C TYR A 152 5.12 -33.36 -2.80
N VAL A 153 4.03 -32.68 -3.16
CA VAL A 153 2.82 -33.32 -3.69
C VAL A 153 3.08 -33.70 -5.14
N THR A 154 2.78 -34.97 -5.46
CA THR A 154 2.93 -35.47 -6.83
C THR A 154 1.76 -35.02 -7.70
N ILE A 155 2.03 -34.82 -8.99
CA ILE A 155 0.97 -34.55 -9.99
C ILE A 155 -0.11 -35.63 -9.99
N LYS A 156 0.26 -36.90 -9.79
CA LYS A 156 -0.70 -38.00 -9.67
C LYS A 156 -1.69 -37.79 -8.52
N HIS A 157 -1.22 -37.28 -7.39
CA HIS A 157 -2.09 -37.00 -6.24
C HIS A 157 -3.08 -35.89 -6.57
N CYS A 158 -2.61 -34.78 -7.16
CA CYS A 158 -3.49 -33.70 -7.62
C CYS A 158 -4.56 -34.22 -8.60
N LEU A 159 -4.15 -34.98 -9.61
CA LEU A 159 -5.08 -35.54 -10.59
C LEU A 159 -6.07 -36.52 -9.97
N SER A 160 -5.67 -37.31 -8.96
CA SER A 160 -6.60 -38.21 -8.27
C SER A 160 -7.70 -37.49 -7.48
N GLN A 161 -7.47 -36.23 -7.11
CA GLN A 161 -8.49 -35.40 -6.46
C GLN A 161 -9.40 -34.72 -7.49
N LEU A 162 -8.83 -34.27 -8.61
CA LEU A 162 -9.58 -33.61 -9.69
C LEU A 162 -10.43 -34.59 -10.52
N LEU A 163 -9.86 -35.74 -10.86
CA LEU A 163 -10.45 -36.77 -11.72
C LEU A 163 -10.86 -37.98 -10.86
N THR A 164 -11.84 -37.77 -9.98
CA THR A 164 -12.30 -38.82 -9.08
C THR A 164 -13.18 -39.83 -9.86
N PRO A 165 -12.87 -41.14 -9.86
CA PRO A 165 -13.67 -42.12 -10.62
C PRO A 165 -15.13 -42.24 -10.17
N SER A 166 -15.43 -41.82 -8.93
CA SER A 166 -16.78 -41.80 -8.37
C SER A 166 -17.62 -40.62 -8.84
N ASP A 167 -16.99 -39.57 -9.37
CA ASP A 167 -17.64 -38.35 -9.86
C ASP A 167 -16.81 -37.80 -11.04
N PRO A 168 -16.83 -38.49 -12.20
CA PRO A 168 -16.03 -38.10 -13.34
C PRO A 168 -16.52 -36.76 -13.91
N PRO A 169 -15.61 -35.95 -14.47
CA PRO A 169 -16.00 -34.73 -15.16
C PRO A 169 -16.99 -35.02 -16.30
N PRO A 170 -17.94 -34.11 -16.58
CA PRO A 170 -19.00 -34.35 -17.57
C PRO A 170 -18.50 -34.49 -19.02
N TRP A 171 -17.24 -34.17 -19.26
CA TRP A 171 -16.57 -34.29 -20.55
C TRP A 171 -15.76 -35.60 -20.70
N ASP A 172 -15.59 -36.35 -19.61
CA ASP A 172 -14.84 -37.62 -19.56
C ASP A 172 -15.84 -38.81 -19.54
N VAL A 173 -16.48 -39.04 -20.70
CA VAL A 173 -17.56 -40.04 -20.90
C VAL A 173 -17.15 -41.11 -21.91
#